data_AF-A0A3D3RSA1-F1
#
_entry.id   AF-A0A3D3RSA1-F1
#
_cell.length_a   1.000
_cell.length_b   1.000
_cell.length_c   1.000
_cell.angle_alpha   90.00
_cell.angle_beta   90.00
_cell.angle_gamma   90.00
#
_symmetry.space_group_name_H-M   'P 1'
#
loop_
_entity.id
_entity.type
_entity.pdbx_description
1 polymer ?
#
loop_
_entity_poly.entity_id
_entity_poly.type
_entity_poly.pdbx_seq_one_letter_code
_entity_poly.pdbx_strand_id
1 'polypeptide(L)'
;MMSDVEFMKRALDLAKERKGLTHPNPTVGCVIVKDGQIVGEGYHERAGMPHAEVVALQQAGEMARGATLYVTLEPCTHYARTPPCT
;
A
#
# COMPACT_ATOMS: atom_id res chain seq x y z
N MET A 1 -18.96 3.09 10.26
CA MET A 1 -17.52 3.41 10.13
C MET A 1 -16.82 2.08 9.94
N MET A 2 -15.97 1.93 8.93
CA MET A 2 -15.26 0.67 8.69
C MET A 2 -14.24 0.41 9.81
N SER A 3 -14.03 -0.87 10.13
CA SER A 3 -13.04 -1.36 11.10
C SER A 3 -11.67 -1.58 10.46
N ASP A 4 -10.63 -1.67 11.29
CA ASP A 4 -9.26 -2.00 10.88
C ASP A 4 -9.20 -3.28 10.02
N VAL A 5 -10.01 -4.29 10.37
CA VAL A 5 -10.11 -5.55 9.63
C VAL A 5 -10.69 -5.32 8.23
N GLU A 6 -11.66 -4.41 8.07
CA GLU A 6 -12.24 -4.10 6.76
C GLU A 6 -11.27 -3.30 5.89
N PHE A 7 -10.49 -2.38 6.45
CA PHE A 7 -9.45 -1.67 5.72
C PHE A 7 -8.30 -2.60 5.30
N MET A 8 -7.87 -3.51 6.17
CA MET A 8 -6.87 -4.52 5.82
C MET A 8 -7.40 -5.51 4.76
N LYS A 9 -8.68 -5.89 4.82
CA LYS A 9 -9.31 -6.69 3.75
C LYS A 9 -9.25 -5.96 2.40
N ARG A 10 -9.51 -4.65 2.38
CA ARG A 10 -9.37 -3.85 1.15
C ARG A 10 -7.94 -3.85 0.62
N ALA A 11 -6.93 -3.69 1.49
CA ALA A 11 -5.53 -3.80 1.09
C ALA A 11 -5.18 -5.19 0.52
N LEU A 12 -5.71 -6.26 1.13
CA LEU A 12 -5.56 -7.63 0.62
C LEU A 12 -6.23 -7.82 -0.74
N ASP A 13 -7.39 -7.20 -0.98
CA ASP A 13 -8.08 -7.29 -2.27
C ASP A 13 -7.28 -6.58 -3.38
N LEU A 14 -6.71 -5.41 -3.11
CA LEU A 14 -5.77 -4.73 -4.02
C LEU A 14 -4.54 -5.61 -4.34
N ALA A 15 -3.98 -6.30 -3.35
CA ALA A 15 -2.85 -7.21 -3.57
C ALA A 15 -3.23 -8.41 -4.45
N LYS A 16 -4.43 -8.97 -4.27
CA LYS A 16 -4.92 -10.13 -5.05
C LYS A 16 -5.05 -9.84 -6.54
N GLU A 17 -5.40 -8.61 -6.92
CA GLU A 17 -5.50 -8.19 -8.33
C GLU A 17 -4.17 -8.33 -9.09
N ARG A 18 -3.03 -8.38 -8.37
CA ARG A 18 -1.68 -8.50 -8.94
C ARG A 18 -1.04 -9.87 -8.75
N LYS A 19 -1.79 -10.86 -8.26
CA LYS A 19 -1.29 -12.22 -8.02
C LYS A 19 -0.68 -12.82 -9.30
N GLY A 20 0.59 -13.19 -9.21
CA GLY A 20 1.35 -13.79 -10.33
C GLY A 20 1.98 -12.79 -11.29
N LEU A 21 1.78 -11.48 -11.11
CA LEU A 21 2.28 -10.43 -12.02
C LEU A 21 3.51 -9.69 -11.48
N THR A 22 3.81 -9.84 -10.18
CA THR A 22 4.87 -9.06 -9.51
C THR A 22 6.21 -9.78 -9.38
N HIS A 23 6.29 -11.07 -9.77
CA HIS A 23 7.50 -11.88 -9.60
C HIS A 23 8.75 -11.17 -10.19
N PRO A 24 9.90 -11.16 -9.49
CA PRO A 24 10.23 -11.87 -8.24
C PRO A 24 9.75 -11.21 -6.95
N ASN A 25 9.10 -10.04 -7.02
CA ASN A 25 8.67 -9.29 -5.85
C ASN A 25 7.33 -9.82 -5.30
N PRO A 26 7.05 -9.64 -4.00
CA PRO A 26 5.77 -10.00 -3.41
C PRO A 26 4.64 -9.13 -3.95
N THR A 27 3.42 -9.67 -3.95
CA THR A 27 2.20 -8.88 -4.14
C THR A 27 1.85 -8.15 -2.85
N VAL A 28 1.86 -6.83 -2.89
CA VAL A 28 1.57 -5.98 -1.73
C VAL A 28 0.45 -5.01 -2.12
N GLY A 29 -0.49 -4.82 -1.20
CA GLY A 29 -1.53 -3.79 -1.29
C GLY A 29 -1.46 -2.88 -0.07
N CYS A 30 -1.90 -1.63 -0.26
CA CYS A 30 -1.84 -0.58 0.75
C CYS A 30 -3.08 0.32 0.66
N VAL A 31 -3.59 0.73 1.81
CA VAL A 31 -4.71 1.68 1.96
C VAL A 31 -4.35 2.73 3.01
N ILE A 32 -4.64 3.99 2.76
CA ILE A 32 -4.49 5.10 3.70
C ILE A 32 -5.86 5.61 4.09
N VAL A 33 -6.11 5.73 5.40
CA VAL A 33 -7.40 6.09 5.97
C VAL A 33 -7.25 7.32 6.87
N LYS A 34 -8.09 8.33 6.63
CA LYS A 34 -8.20 9.52 7.47
C LYS A 34 -9.66 9.76 7.82
N ASP A 35 -9.93 9.97 9.11
CA ASP A 35 -11.29 10.21 9.63
C ASP A 35 -12.33 9.16 9.16
N GLY A 36 -11.88 7.90 9.10
CA GLY A 36 -12.71 6.76 8.67
C GLY A 36 -12.97 6.66 7.16
N GLN A 37 -12.32 7.50 6.35
CA GLN A 37 -12.41 7.50 4.88
C GLN A 37 -11.10 7.06 4.25
N ILE A 38 -11.20 6.25 3.19
CA ILE A 38 -10.03 5.89 2.37
C ILE A 38 -9.65 7.12 1.55
N VAL A 39 -8.43 7.59 1.74
CA VAL A 39 -7.86 8.76 1.04
C VAL A 39 -6.78 8.38 0.03
N GLY A 40 -6.29 7.13 0.07
CA GLY A 40 -5.35 6.61 -0.91
C GLY A 40 -5.33 5.09 -0.92
N GLU A 41 -5.08 4.53 -2.09
CA GLU A 41 -5.02 3.10 -2.38
C GLU A 41 -3.82 2.83 -3.29
N GLY A 42 -3.17 1.70 -3.09
CA GLY A 42 -2.02 1.32 -3.88
C GLY A 42 -1.76 -0.18 -3.87
N TYR A 43 -1.12 -0.65 -4.93
CA TYR A 43 -0.55 -1.99 -5.01
C TYR A 43 0.80 -1.92 -5.73
N HIS A 44 1.65 -2.91 -5.49
CA HIS A 44 2.86 -3.07 -6.28
C HIS A 44 2.52 -3.64 -7.67
N GLU A 45 2.76 -2.86 -8.72
CA GLU A 45 2.37 -3.25 -10.09
C GLU A 45 3.26 -4.36 -10.68
N ARG A 46 4.58 -4.20 -10.59
CA ARG A 46 5.60 -5.15 -11.07
C ARG A 46 6.98 -4.78 -10.54
N ALA A 47 7.93 -5.73 -10.60
CA ALA A 47 9.29 -5.51 -10.11
C ALA A 47 9.96 -4.25 -10.70
N GLY A 48 10.55 -3.43 -9.82
CA GLY A 48 11.20 -2.16 -10.17
C GLY A 48 10.27 -0.95 -10.26
N MET A 49 8.95 -1.14 -10.17
CA MET A 49 7.98 -0.05 -10.01
C MET A 49 7.84 0.34 -8.52
N PRO A 50 7.24 1.50 -8.22
CA PRO A 50 6.95 1.89 -6.84
C PRO A 50 6.23 0.79 -6.04
N HIS A 51 6.52 0.74 -4.74
CA HIS A 51 5.80 -0.13 -3.80
C HIS A 51 4.39 0.40 -3.52
N ALA A 52 3.54 -0.46 -2.95
CA ALA A 52 2.14 -0.13 -2.71
C ALA A 52 1.97 1.12 -1.83
N GLU A 53 2.84 1.27 -0.84
CA GLU A 53 2.88 2.40 0.09
C GLU A 53 3.13 3.72 -0.65
N VAL A 54 4.10 3.74 -1.59
CA VAL A 54 4.42 4.91 -2.39
C VAL A 54 3.23 5.31 -3.26
N VAL A 55 2.58 4.35 -3.91
CA VAL A 55 1.40 4.60 -4.74
C VAL A 55 0.25 5.16 -3.91
N ALA A 56 -0.05 4.55 -2.75
CA ALA A 56 -1.11 5.00 -1.86
C ALA A 56 -0.83 6.41 -1.29
N LEU A 57 0.43 6.69 -0.91
CA LEU A 57 0.86 8.01 -0.42
C LEU A 57 0.75 9.09 -1.51
N GLN A 58 1.13 8.77 -2.74
CA GLN A 58 0.99 9.68 -3.87
C GLN A 58 -0.48 10.03 -4.14
N GLN A 59 -1.39 9.05 -4.05
CA GLN A 59 -2.82 9.29 -4.19
C GLN A 59 -3.39 10.12 -3.03
N ALA A 60 -2.98 9.82 -1.78
CA ALA A 60 -3.46 10.53 -0.60
C ALA A 60 -2.94 11.97 -0.50
N GLY A 61 -1.74 12.25 -1.01
CA GLY A 61 -1.13 13.58 -0.95
C GLY A 61 -1.09 14.13 0.48
N GLU A 62 -1.50 15.38 0.67
CA GLU A 62 -1.54 16.02 2.00
C GLU A 62 -2.52 15.37 2.97
N MET A 63 -3.51 14.60 2.48
CA MET A 63 -4.43 13.86 3.36
C MET A 63 -3.74 12.72 4.10
N ALA A 64 -2.55 12.28 3.68
CA ALA A 64 -1.78 11.26 4.39
C ALA A 64 -1.31 11.74 5.78
N ARG A 65 -1.16 13.04 6.01
CA ARG A 65 -0.72 13.58 7.30
C ARG A 65 -1.76 13.29 8.39
N GLY A 66 -1.32 12.56 9.43
CA GLY A 66 -2.17 12.15 10.55
C GLY A 66 -3.13 11.01 10.22
N ALA A 67 -2.96 10.34 9.08
CA ALA A 67 -3.75 9.19 8.66
C ALA A 67 -3.16 7.86 9.19
N THR A 68 -3.95 6.79 9.10
CA THR A 68 -3.50 5.41 9.34
C THR A 68 -3.23 4.71 8.01
N LEU A 69 -2.09 4.06 7.89
CA LEU A 69 -1.71 3.25 6.73
C LEU A 69 -1.85 1.75 7.05
N TYR A 70 -2.59 1.03 6.22
CA TYR A 70 -2.76 -0.41 6.28
C TYR A 70 -2.02 -1.03 5.10
N VAL A 71 -1.06 -1.93 5.37
CA VAL A 71 -0.24 -2.60 4.35
C VAL A 71 -0.18 -4.09 4.61
N THR A 72 -0.22 -4.89 3.56
CA THR A 72 -0.31 -6.36 3.67
C THR A 72 1.00 -7.06 4.01
N LEU A 73 2.12 -6.34 4.00
CA LEU A 73 3.46 -6.82 4.31
C LEU A 73 4.23 -5.70 5.02
N GLU A 74 5.20 -6.07 5.85
CA GLU A 74 6.08 -5.10 6.52
C GLU A 74 6.75 -4.16 5.48
N PRO A 75 6.69 -2.83 5.68
CA PRO A 75 7.39 -1.87 4.83
C PRO A 75 8.90 -2.13 4.77
N CYS A 76 9.50 -1.98 3.58
CA CYS A 76 10.93 -2.23 3.43
C CYS A 76 11.80 -1.14 4.11
N THR A 77 12.94 -1.57 4.66
CA THR A 77 13.91 -0.74 5.41
C THR A 77 15.28 -0.61 4.74
N HIS A 78 15.47 -1.25 3.59
CA HIS A 78 16.76 -1.29 2.89
C HIS A 78 16.70 -0.58 1.54
N TYR A 79 17.84 -0.07 1.10
CA TYR A 79 18.01 0.55 -0.21
C TYR A 79 18.31 -0.52 -1.26
N ALA A 80 17.48 -0.59 -2.30
CA ALA A 80 17.67 -1.49 -3.43
C ALA A 80 17.39 -0.74 -4.75
N ARG A 81 16.50 -1.26 -5.59
CA ARG A 81 16.10 -0.62 -6.86
C ARG A 81 15.26 0.64 -6.64
N THR A 82 14.56 0.72 -5.50
CA THR A 82 13.82 1.88 -5.01
C THR A 82 14.31 2.23 -3.59
N PRO A 83 14.10 3.48 -3.14
CA PRO A 83 14.30 3.84 -1.73
C PRO A 83 13.42 2.98 -0.79
N PRO A 84 13.79 2.88 0.50
CA PRO A 84 12.97 2.18 1.48
C PRO A 84 11.61 2.89 1.68
N CYS A 85 10.60 2.12 2.10
CA CYS A 85 9.28 2.65 2.46
C CYS A 85 9.26 3.26 3.88
N THR A 86 10.34 3.09 4.64
CA THR A 86 10.58 3.62 6.00
C THR A 86 11.86 4.43 6.02
#